data_AF-A0A3D3TKW1-F1
#
_entry.id   AF-A0A3D3TKW1-F1
#
_cell.length_a   1.000
_cell.length_b   1.000
_cell.length_c   1.000
_cell.angle_alpha   90.00
_cell.angle_beta   90.00
_cell.angle_gamma   90.00
#
_symmetry.space_group_name_H-M   'P 1'
#
loop_
_entity.id
_entity.type
_entity.pdbx_description
1 polymer ?
#
loop_
_entity_poly.entity_id
_entity_poly.type
_entity_poly.pdbx_seq_one_letter_code
_entity_poly.pdbx_strand_id
1 'polypeptide(L)' 'MPVDLHNHSSFSPDSNTPMEEIVAEASIKGLKVVGISDHDDLDTSLPFNYRLTDLEG' A
#
# COMPACT_ATOMS: atom_id res chain seq x y z
N MET A 1 6.29 18.97 1.49
CA MET A 1 7.68 18.42 1.52
C MET A 1 7.81 17.45 0.36
N PRO A 2 9.00 17.24 -0.24
CA PRO A 2 9.18 16.28 -1.33
C PRO A 2 9.20 14.83 -0.80
N VAL A 3 8.30 14.54 0.13
CA VAL A 3 8.21 13.30 0.91
C VAL A 3 6.73 13.01 1.10
N ASP A 4 6.32 11.81 0.71
CA ASP A 4 5.03 11.22 1.06
C ASP A 4 5.28 9.90 1.79
N LEU A 5 4.60 9.66 2.90
CA LEU A 5 4.76 8.46 3.72
C LEU A 5 3.42 7.83 4.09
N HIS A 6 2.30 8.35 3.56
CA HIS A 6 0.98 7.85 3.89
C HIS A 6 0.13 7.70 2.63
N ASN A 7 0.16 6.50 2.05
CA ASN A 7 -0.64 6.09 0.91
C ASN A 7 -0.93 4.59 0.98
N HIS A 8 -2.00 4.18 0.33
CA HIS A 8 -2.47 2.80 0.32
C HIS A 8 -2.39 2.26 -1.11
N SER A 9 -1.72 1.14 -1.27
CA SER A 9 -1.65 0.38 -2.50
C SER A 9 -2.77 -0.66 -2.57
N SER A 10 -2.78 -1.49 -3.61
CA SER A 10 -3.68 -2.64 -3.75
C SER A 10 -3.51 -3.72 -2.67
N PHE A 11 -2.51 -3.59 -1.79
CA PHE A 11 -2.38 -4.42 -0.59
C PHE A 11 -3.24 -3.93 0.58
N SER A 12 -3.89 -2.77 0.45
CA SER A 12 -4.94 -2.32 1.38
C SER A 12 -6.33 -2.62 0.84
N PRO A 13 -7.29 -3.05 1.68
CA PRO A 13 -8.64 -3.40 1.22
C PRO A 13 -9.46 -2.19 0.72
N ASP A 14 -9.05 -0.96 1.06
CA ASP A 14 -9.69 0.27 0.66
C ASP A 14 -9.07 0.92 -0.60
N SER A 15 -8.06 0.29 -1.20
CA SER A 15 -7.36 0.81 -2.38
C SER A 15 -7.22 -0.25 -3.47
N ASN A 16 -7.29 0.20 -4.72
CA ASN A 16 -7.02 -0.62 -5.91
C ASN A 16 -5.77 -0.15 -6.66
N THR A 17 -5.01 0.80 -6.11
CA THR A 17 -3.88 1.42 -6.81
C THR A 17 -2.65 0.50 -6.77
N PRO A 18 -2.13 0.03 -7.92
CA PRO A 18 -0.88 -0.72 -7.94
C PRO A 18 0.28 0.10 -7.38
N MET A 19 1.21 -0.56 -6.69
CA MET A 19 2.38 0.10 -6.11
C MET A 19 3.23 0.82 -7.17
N GLU A 20 3.32 0.24 -8.37
CA GLU A 20 4.05 0.80 -9.52
C GLU A 20 3.48 2.16 -9.96
N GLU A 21 2.15 2.33 -9.89
CA GLU A 21 1.49 3.60 -10.22
C GLU A 21 1.81 4.66 -9.17
N ILE A 22 1.86 4.28 -7.88
CA ILE A 22 2.26 5.19 -6.79
C ILE A 22 3.69 5.71 -7.01
N VAL A 23 4.63 4.82 -7.36
CA VAL A 23 6.03 5.18 -7.63
C VAL A 23 6.17 6.05 -8.89
N ALA A 24 5.45 5.72 -9.95
CA ALA A 24 5.45 6.49 -11.20
C ALA A 24 4.94 7.92 -10.94
N GLU A 25 3.82 8.05 -10.22
CA GLU A 25 3.21 9.34 -9.91
C GLU A 25 4.07 10.16 -8.94
N ALA A 26 4.72 9.52 -7.96
CA ALA A 26 5.69 10.16 -7.08
C ALA A 26 6.86 10.77 -7.88
N SER A 27 7.32 10.05 -8.90
CA SER A 27 8.39 10.51 -9.80
C SER A 27 7.95 11.71 -10.66
N ILE A 28 6.74 11.65 -11.24
CA ILE A 28 6.14 12.75 -12.02
C ILE A 28 5.98 14.01 -11.15
N LYS A 29 5.55 13.84 -9.89
CA LYS A 29 5.37 14.93 -8.91
C LYS A 29 6.68 15.46 -8.31
N GLY A 30 7.82 14.85 -8.64
CA GLY A 30 9.12 15.26 -8.12
C GLY A 30 9.33 14.96 -6.63
N LEU A 31 8.60 13.99 -6.08
CA LEU A 31 8.87 13.48 -4.73
C LEU A 31 10.27 12.84 -4.71
N LYS A 32 10.97 13.01 -3.59
CA LYS A 32 12.31 12.44 -3.35
C LYS A 32 12.25 11.17 -2.52
N VAL A 33 11.20 11.02 -1.72
CA VAL A 33 10.94 9.86 -0.89
C VAL A 33 9.45 9.54 -0.97
N VAL A 34 9.13 8.27 -1.20
CA VAL A 34 7.79 7.73 -1.05
C VAL A 34 7.86 6.52 -0.12
N GLY A 35 7.04 6.52 0.93
CA GLY A 35 6.77 5.35 1.76
C GLY A 35 5.42 4.75 1.37
N ILE A 36 5.29 3.43 1.47
CA ILE A 36 4.03 2.71 1.31
C ILE A 36 3.54 2.33 2.71
N SER A 37 2.28 2.65 3.02
CA SER A 37 1.71 2.46 4.36
C SER A 37 0.37 1.75 4.28
N ASP A 38 0.38 0.54 3.73
CA ASP A 38 -0.81 -0.30 3.65
C ASP A 38 -1.34 -0.68 5.04
N HIS A 39 -2.65 -0.96 5.12
CA HIS A 39 -3.27 -1.47 6.34
C HIS A 39 -2.69 -2.84 6.71
N ASP A 40 -2.14 -2.97 7.92
CA ASP A 40 -2.00 -4.28 8.58
C ASP A 40 -3.31 -4.55 9.32
N ASP A 41 -4.37 -4.85 8.56
CA ASP A 41 -5.67 -5.12 9.13
C ASP A 41 -5.63 -6.46 9.88
N LEU A 42 -5.58 -6.38 11.21
CA LEU A 42 -5.78 -7.51 12.12
C LEU A 42 -7.25 -7.97 12.14
N ASP A 43 -8.14 -7.25 11.46
CA ASP A 43 -9.53 -7.64 11.31
C ASP A 43 -9.65 -8.78 10.30
N THR A 44 -9.77 -9.99 10.83
CA THR A 44 -9.95 -11.22 10.04
C THR A 44 -11.37 -11.34 9.46
N SER A 45 -12.26 -10.39 9.71
CA SER A 45 -13.59 -10.38 9.09
C SER A 45 -13.57 -9.89 7.64
N LEU A 46 -12.48 -9.25 7.21
CA LEU A 46 -12.27 -8.84 5.82
C LEU A 46 -11.70 -10.00 4.99
N PRO A 47 -12.24 -10.27 3.78
CA PRO A 47 -11.82 -11.38 2.95
C PRO A 47 -10.39 -11.25 2.38
N PHE A 48 -9.77 -10.07 2.50
CA PHE A 48 -8.43 -9.76 1.97
C PHE A 48 -7.38 -9.66 3.08
N ASN A 49 -7.56 -10.37 4.19
CA ASN A 49 -6.57 -10.40 5.26
C ASN A 49 -5.34 -11.23 4.83
N TYR A 50 -4.28 -10.55 4.37
CA TYR A 50 -3.04 -11.17 3.89
C TYR A 50 -2.28 -11.97 4.97
N ARG A 51 -2.59 -11.75 6.25
CA ARG A 51 -2.02 -12.52 7.35
C ARG A 51 -2.50 -13.98 7.38
N LEU A 52 -3.66 -14.26 6.76
CA LEU A 52 -4.19 -15.62 6.62
C LEU A 52 -3.55 -16.37 5.44
N THR A 53 -3.05 -15.68 4.42
CA THR A 53 -2.36 -16.28 3.27
C THR A 53 -0.90 -16.64 3.56
N ASP A 54 -0.25 -15.95 4.51
CA ASP A 54 1.13 -16.25 4.93
C ASP A 54 1.30 -17.55 5.73
N LEU A 55 0.20 -18.21 6.12
CA LEU A 55 0.26 -19.49 6.84
C LEU A 55 0.64 -20.68 5.96
N GLU A 56 0.60 -20.56 4.63
CA GLU A 56 0.95 -21.68 3.73
C GLU A 56 2.33 -21.56 3.05
N GLY A 57 3.02 -20.42 3.15
CA GLY A 57 4.38 -20.24 2.61
C GLY A 57 4.46 -19.94 1.11
#